data_AF-A0A960MZ44-F1
#
_entry.id   AF-A0A960MZ44-F1
#
_cell.length_a   1.000
_cell.length_b   1.000
_cell.length_c   1.000
_cell.angle_alpha   90.00
_cell.angle_beta   90.00
_cell.angle_gamma   90.00
#
_symmetry.space_group_name_H-M   'P 1'
#
loop_
_entity.id
_entity.type
_entity.pdbx_description
1 polymer ?
#
loop_
_entity_poly.entity_id
_entity_poly.type
_entity_poly.pdbx_seq_one_letter_code
_entity_poly.pdbx_strand_id
1 'polypeptide(L)'
;MAALFPTFDDAWHQVSHLKVALRAGVKVRRQHFRGERWYVIEDPFANQFYRVRPAAYRFVIRLNRSRTVDDVWTERLEADGDEAPGQGEVIHLLGQLYQANLLQANLPGDSKRLFERQSDRKQRELRGQLVSILFIRLPLFNPDSFLKRTLPLFRWLMSWIGWAVWISAGLVAVKLIFDHWESFKDQSQTVLSARNLIWLYVGATLIKICHEFGHAYVCRRYRGQVTVMGVMLLVFTPLPYMDASSSWGFAGRRERIHVAAAGMIVELFVAFLAVIVWANTGEGVIHSVAYNMVFVASIATFLFNINPLLRFDGYYILSDLLDYPNLHQNALAQAKHLVDRYLFGLKTSLPPFDKLSEKLWLTTFFIASFIYKFLLFTGIILFIADKFFVLGLILAVIGMITWLVVPVVKAVNDLLAGPRLVTVRRRAIAVGIGVPALLIVLLGVVPMPNHGRADGVVMAEQYTDIFTEVDGRLAEILVPSGENVEEGQPLIRLVNAELDLSLASERVRLKEADVRRKLVENEELAQVLYLKKWADAVALRVAELENRKARLVVRAPHRGRWIAPNVHELAQVWLPRGLAVGRVVDESDYYFSAVVTQTKSHYLFE
;
A
#
# COMPACT_ATOMS: atom_id res chain seq x y z
N MET A 1 21.61 -27.16 -9.06
CA MET A 1 22.93 -26.53 -8.92
C MET A 1 23.94 -27.47 -9.55
N ALA A 2 24.48 -27.13 -10.71
CA ALA A 2 25.73 -27.75 -11.16
C ALA A 2 26.87 -26.93 -10.54
N ALA A 3 27.20 -27.23 -9.29
CA ALA A 3 28.58 -27.02 -8.88
C ALA A 3 29.32 -28.19 -9.53
N LEU A 4 30.28 -27.90 -10.41
CA LEU A 4 31.23 -28.92 -10.84
C LEU A 4 32.03 -29.27 -9.58
N PHE A 5 31.58 -30.30 -8.87
CA PHE A 5 32.36 -30.87 -7.80
C PHE A 5 33.60 -31.49 -8.47
N PRO A 6 34.80 -31.27 -7.93
CA PRO A 6 35.95 -32.01 -8.40
C PRO A 6 35.63 -33.51 -8.31
N THR A 7 36.10 -34.27 -9.30
CA THR A 7 35.89 -35.72 -9.35
C THR A 7 36.38 -36.39 -8.06
N PHE A 8 37.44 -35.84 -7.46
CA PHE A 8 38.04 -36.29 -6.21
C PHE A 8 37.83 -35.28 -5.07
N ASP A 9 37.64 -35.79 -3.85
CA ASP A 9 37.44 -34.99 -2.65
C ASP A 9 38.36 -35.48 -1.52
N ASP A 10 39.06 -34.56 -0.85
CA ASP A 10 39.99 -34.89 0.24
C ASP A 10 39.31 -35.65 1.39
N ALA A 11 38.00 -35.45 1.59
CA ALA A 11 37.22 -36.13 2.60
C ALA A 11 36.73 -37.53 2.18
N TRP A 12 37.02 -37.99 0.95
CA TRP A 12 36.54 -39.27 0.42
C TRP A 12 36.94 -40.48 1.26
N HIS A 13 38.17 -40.46 1.81
CA HIS A 13 38.68 -41.54 2.66
C HIS A 13 37.79 -41.83 3.90
N GLN A 14 36.99 -40.86 4.35
CA GLN A 14 36.08 -40.98 5.50
C GLN A 14 34.76 -41.66 5.15
N VAL A 15 34.45 -41.81 3.86
CA VAL A 15 33.15 -42.25 3.34
C VAL A 15 33.27 -43.48 2.43
N SER A 16 34.41 -43.64 1.74
CA SER A 16 34.65 -44.68 0.72
C SER A 16 34.38 -46.11 1.22
N HIS A 17 34.84 -46.44 2.42
CA HIS A 17 34.73 -47.77 3.02
C HIS A 17 33.36 -48.07 3.64
N LEU A 18 32.43 -47.12 3.65
CA LEU A 18 31.13 -47.30 4.28
C LEU A 18 30.26 -48.25 3.48
N LYS A 19 29.50 -49.09 4.21
CA LYS A 19 28.47 -49.97 3.64
C LYS A 19 27.11 -49.38 3.98
N VAL A 20 26.51 -48.74 3.00
CA VAL A 20 25.29 -47.95 3.17
C VAL A 20 24.19 -48.56 2.30
N ALA A 21 22.96 -48.59 2.81
CA ALA A 21 21.80 -48.97 2.02
C ALA A 21 20.65 -48.00 2.27
N LEU A 22 19.73 -47.87 1.29
CA LEU A 22 18.44 -47.24 1.55
C LEU A 22 17.64 -48.07 2.56
N ARG A 23 16.88 -47.41 3.45
CA ARG A 23 15.95 -48.12 4.35
C ARG A 23 14.85 -48.82 3.55
N ALA A 24 14.44 -50.01 4.01
CA ALA A 24 13.45 -50.84 3.30
C ALA A 24 12.06 -50.17 3.11
N GLY A 25 11.71 -49.17 3.94
CA GLY A 25 10.46 -48.43 3.83
C GLY A 25 10.46 -47.32 2.79
N VAL A 26 11.62 -46.98 2.21
CA VAL A 26 11.76 -45.86 1.28
C VAL A 26 11.06 -46.17 -0.05
N LYS A 27 10.20 -45.25 -0.50
CA LYS A 27 9.53 -45.34 -1.80
C LYS A 27 10.19 -44.41 -2.79
N VAL A 28 10.32 -44.86 -4.04
CA VAL A 28 10.85 -44.03 -5.12
C VAL A 28 9.80 -43.86 -6.20
N ARG A 29 9.60 -42.61 -6.62
CA ARG A 29 8.71 -42.27 -7.74
C ARG A 29 9.50 -41.54 -8.81
N ARG A 30 9.25 -41.91 -10.07
CA ARG A 30 9.77 -41.17 -11.23
C ARG A 30 8.88 -39.97 -11.51
N GLN A 31 9.50 -38.82 -11.69
CA GLN A 31 8.85 -37.56 -12.06
C GLN A 31 9.56 -36.98 -13.28
N HIS A 32 8.82 -36.34 -14.18
CA HIS A 32 9.41 -35.56 -15.26
C HIS A 32 9.33 -34.09 -14.87
N PHE A 33 10.44 -33.40 -15.00
CA PHE A 33 10.56 -32.00 -14.64
C PHE A 33 11.31 -31.29 -15.76
N ARG A 34 10.66 -30.32 -16.41
CA ARG A 34 11.22 -29.60 -17.58
C ARG A 34 11.71 -30.52 -18.71
N GLY A 35 11.07 -31.67 -18.91
CA GLY A 35 11.46 -32.67 -19.90
C GLY A 35 12.60 -33.61 -19.47
N GLU A 36 13.25 -33.32 -18.34
CA GLU A 36 14.26 -34.19 -17.75
C GLU A 36 13.64 -35.15 -16.73
N ARG A 37 14.25 -36.33 -16.59
CA ARG A 37 13.82 -37.34 -15.62
C ARG A 37 14.39 -37.02 -14.25
N TRP A 38 13.55 -37.02 -13.23
CA TRP A 38 13.93 -36.88 -11.83
C TRP A 38 13.34 -38.02 -11.01
N TYR A 39 13.99 -38.36 -9.90
CA TYR A 39 13.52 -39.39 -8.97
C TYR A 39 13.25 -38.73 -7.61
N VAL A 40 12.03 -38.92 -7.10
CA VAL A 40 11.63 -38.46 -5.78
C VAL A 40 11.70 -39.64 -4.82
N ILE A 41 12.58 -39.54 -3.84
CA ILE A 41 12.75 -40.48 -2.74
C ILE A 41 11.87 -40.00 -1.58
N GLU A 42 10.95 -40.85 -1.15
CA GLU A 42 9.93 -40.58 -0.13
C GLU A 42 10.19 -41.46 1.10
N ASP A 43 10.28 -40.83 2.28
CA ASP A 43 10.12 -41.52 3.57
C ASP A 43 8.63 -41.51 3.96
N PRO A 44 7.91 -42.65 3.88
CA PRO A 44 6.50 -42.70 4.21
C PRO A 44 6.21 -42.52 5.70
N PHE A 45 7.20 -42.68 6.59
CA PHE A 45 7.01 -42.50 8.04
C PHE A 45 7.24 -41.06 8.47
N ALA A 46 8.27 -40.41 7.93
CA ALA A 46 8.60 -39.02 8.26
C ALA A 46 7.93 -38.00 7.32
N ASN A 47 7.23 -38.45 6.26
CA ASN A 47 6.62 -37.62 5.21
C ASN A 47 7.62 -36.64 4.57
N GLN A 48 8.87 -37.09 4.37
CA GLN A 48 9.94 -36.27 3.78
C GLN A 48 10.20 -36.67 2.32
N PHE A 49 10.49 -35.67 1.49
CA PHE A 49 10.69 -35.83 0.04
C PHE A 49 12.05 -35.28 -0.38
N TYR A 50 12.82 -36.10 -1.10
CA TYR A 50 14.12 -35.73 -1.62
C TYR A 50 14.18 -35.98 -3.13
N ARG A 51 14.58 -34.95 -3.89
CA ARG A 51 14.67 -35.04 -5.34
C ARG A 51 16.10 -35.30 -5.76
N VAL A 52 16.29 -36.29 -6.63
CA VAL A 52 17.61 -36.72 -7.10
C VAL A 52 17.60 -36.85 -8.62
N ARG A 53 18.73 -36.51 -9.25
CA ARG A 53 18.95 -36.65 -10.69
C ARG A 53 19.12 -38.13 -11.09
N PRO A 54 18.96 -38.50 -12.37
CA PRO A 54 19.07 -39.88 -12.81
C PRO A 54 20.41 -40.54 -12.46
N ALA A 55 21.54 -39.87 -12.68
CA ALA A 55 22.86 -40.41 -12.36
C ALA A 55 23.03 -40.67 -10.85
N ALA A 56 22.71 -39.67 -10.03
CA ALA A 56 22.72 -39.80 -8.58
C ALA A 56 21.73 -40.88 -8.08
N TYR A 57 20.57 -41.04 -8.71
CA TYR A 57 19.64 -42.14 -8.40
C TYR A 57 20.20 -43.51 -8.76
N ARG A 58 20.84 -43.65 -9.93
CA ARG A 58 21.51 -44.89 -10.38
C ARG A 58 22.62 -45.32 -9.44
N PHE A 59 23.29 -44.37 -8.78
CA PHE A 59 24.22 -44.61 -7.70
C PHE A 59 23.49 -45.07 -6.42
N VAL A 60 22.49 -44.30 -5.95
CA VAL A 60 21.78 -44.56 -4.69
C VAL A 60 21.06 -45.92 -4.66
N ILE A 61 20.43 -46.35 -5.76
CA ILE A 61 19.70 -47.64 -5.78
C ILE A 61 20.63 -48.86 -5.70
N ARG A 62 21.92 -48.70 -6.01
CA ARG A 62 22.91 -49.78 -5.98
C ARG A 62 23.68 -49.86 -4.66
N LEU A 63 23.49 -48.87 -3.79
CA LEU A 63 23.97 -48.92 -2.41
C LEU A 63 23.33 -50.09 -1.68
N ASN A 64 24.15 -50.99 -1.17
CA ASN A 64 23.72 -52.16 -0.43
C ASN A 64 24.70 -52.44 0.74
N ARG A 65 24.35 -53.42 1.58
CA ARG A 65 25.19 -53.79 2.74
C ARG A 65 26.38 -54.69 2.39
N SER A 66 26.48 -55.19 1.16
CA SER A 66 27.55 -56.11 0.75
C SER A 66 28.72 -55.39 0.06
N ARG A 67 28.49 -54.21 -0.50
CA ARG A 67 29.47 -53.40 -1.24
C ARG A 67 29.78 -52.10 -0.50
N THR A 68 30.99 -51.58 -0.70
CA THR A 68 31.39 -50.28 -0.18
C THR A 68 30.89 -49.15 -1.08
N VAL A 69 30.83 -47.93 -0.55
CA VAL A 69 30.53 -46.72 -1.33
C VAL A 69 31.52 -46.56 -2.48
N ASP A 70 32.79 -46.90 -2.27
CA ASP A 70 33.85 -46.85 -3.27
C ASP A 70 33.64 -47.83 -4.42
N ASP A 71 33.25 -49.08 -4.12
CA ASP A 71 32.95 -50.09 -5.14
C ASP A 71 31.80 -49.61 -6.05
N VAL A 72 30.74 -49.06 -5.45
CA VAL A 72 29.56 -48.58 -6.18
C VAL A 72 29.87 -47.32 -6.98
N TRP A 73 30.72 -46.44 -6.44
CA TRP A 73 31.15 -45.22 -7.12
C TRP A 73 32.01 -45.55 -8.34
N THR A 74 33.02 -46.42 -8.18
CA THR A 74 33.92 -46.85 -9.26
C THR A 74 33.13 -47.54 -10.38
N GLU A 75 32.21 -48.46 -10.04
CA GLU A 75 31.32 -49.10 -11.02
C GLU A 75 30.44 -48.09 -11.79
N ARG A 76 30.07 -46.96 -11.15
CA ARG A 76 29.30 -45.90 -11.81
C ARG A 76 30.16 -44.98 -12.64
N LEU A 77 31.37 -44.67 -12.19
CA LEU A 77 32.32 -43.90 -12.97
C LEU A 77 32.66 -44.62 -14.28
N GLU A 78 32.86 -45.93 -14.23
CA GLU A 78 33.12 -46.75 -15.42
C GLU A 78 31.91 -46.87 -16.36
N ALA A 79 30.69 -46.99 -15.80
CA ALA A 79 29.49 -47.22 -16.59
C ALA A 79 28.83 -45.94 -17.15
N ASP A 80 28.82 -44.86 -16.38
CA ASP A 80 28.12 -43.61 -16.70
C ASP A 80 29.09 -42.50 -17.17
N GLY A 81 30.41 -42.70 -17.05
CA GLY A 81 31.44 -41.75 -17.50
C GLY A 81 31.26 -40.35 -16.89
N ASP A 82 31.22 -39.33 -17.74
CA ASP A 82 31.04 -37.92 -17.36
C ASP A 82 29.69 -37.62 -16.69
N GLU A 83 28.69 -38.50 -16.80
CA GLU A 83 27.41 -38.33 -16.09
C GLU A 83 27.48 -38.79 -14.63
N ALA A 84 28.52 -39.52 -14.22
CA ALA A 84 28.63 -40.05 -12.86
C ALA A 84 28.82 -38.92 -11.82
N PRO A 85 28.23 -39.03 -10.62
CA PRO A 85 28.43 -38.04 -9.57
C PRO A 85 29.89 -38.06 -9.08
N GLY A 86 30.50 -36.88 -8.94
CA GLY A 86 31.85 -36.76 -8.35
C GLY A 86 31.86 -37.12 -6.86
N GLN A 87 33.04 -37.39 -6.29
CA GLN A 87 33.17 -37.80 -4.88
C GLN A 87 32.54 -36.79 -3.91
N GLY A 88 32.77 -35.48 -4.11
CA GLY A 88 32.16 -34.44 -3.28
C GLY A 88 30.63 -34.39 -3.40
N GLU A 89 30.08 -34.66 -4.59
CA GLU A 89 28.63 -34.75 -4.81
C GLU A 89 28.04 -35.96 -4.08
N VAL A 90 28.74 -37.10 -4.10
CA VAL A 90 28.36 -38.31 -3.37
C VAL A 90 28.38 -38.08 -1.85
N ILE A 91 29.43 -37.46 -1.31
CA ILE A 91 29.51 -37.14 0.14
C ILE A 91 28.32 -36.26 0.54
N HIS A 92 28.04 -35.21 -0.24
CA HIS A 92 26.92 -34.32 0.02
C HIS A 92 25.57 -35.03 -0.11
N LEU A 93 25.39 -35.89 -1.12
CA LEU A 93 24.19 -36.69 -1.31
C LEU A 93 23.95 -37.65 -0.14
N LEU A 94 24.99 -38.38 0.28
CA LEU A 94 24.93 -39.29 1.42
C LEU A 94 24.64 -38.53 2.72
N GLY A 95 25.25 -37.37 2.93
CA GLY A 95 24.97 -36.50 4.08
C GLY A 95 23.50 -36.06 4.11
N GLN A 96 22.95 -35.63 2.97
CA GLN A 96 21.53 -35.28 2.86
C GLN A 96 20.60 -36.46 3.16
N LEU A 97 20.86 -37.63 2.56
CA LEU A 97 20.03 -38.82 2.77
C LEU A 97 20.18 -39.41 4.19
N TYR A 98 21.33 -39.22 4.85
CA TYR A 98 21.53 -39.61 6.24
C TYR A 98 20.72 -38.73 7.19
N GLN A 99 20.78 -37.41 7.03
CA GLN A 99 19.98 -36.45 7.81
C GLN A 99 18.48 -36.63 7.60
N ALA A 100 18.10 -37.01 6.38
CA ALA A 100 16.74 -37.37 6.02
C ALA A 100 16.22 -38.66 6.68
N ASN A 101 17.07 -39.38 7.42
CA ASN A 101 16.77 -40.73 7.91
C ASN A 101 16.41 -41.72 6.79
N LEU A 102 16.85 -41.49 5.55
CA LEU A 102 16.60 -42.37 4.40
C LEU A 102 17.65 -43.48 4.29
N LEU A 103 18.83 -43.29 4.88
CA LEU A 103 19.90 -44.27 4.89
C LEU A 103 19.87 -45.15 6.14
N GLN A 104 20.31 -46.38 5.94
CA GLN A 104 20.72 -47.30 6.97
C GLN A 104 22.21 -47.54 6.81
N ALA A 105 22.99 -47.08 7.78
CA ALA A 105 24.43 -47.23 7.80
C ALA A 105 24.89 -47.50 9.24
N ASN A 106 25.80 -48.47 9.40
CA ASN A 106 26.60 -48.57 10.61
C ASN A 106 27.80 -47.64 10.43
N LEU A 107 27.66 -46.39 10.87
CA LEU A 107 28.69 -45.37 10.72
C LEU A 107 29.70 -45.42 11.86
N PRO A 108 31.02 -45.47 11.57
CA PRO A 108 32.06 -45.11 12.52
C PRO A 108 31.86 -43.66 13.02
N GLY A 109 32.35 -43.36 14.22
CA GLY A 109 32.12 -42.07 14.90
C GLY A 109 32.56 -40.83 14.10
N ASP A 110 33.62 -40.94 13.30
CA ASP A 110 34.16 -39.81 12.51
C ASP A 110 33.33 -39.50 11.26
N SER A 111 32.84 -40.53 10.55
CA SER A 111 31.91 -40.35 9.42
C SER A 111 30.57 -39.76 9.89
N LYS A 112 30.12 -40.12 11.10
CA LYS A 112 28.93 -39.52 11.72
C LYS A 112 29.12 -38.02 11.98
N ARG A 113 30.28 -37.63 12.53
CA ARG A 113 30.65 -36.22 12.75
C ARG A 113 30.78 -35.43 11.44
N LEU A 114 31.28 -36.05 10.36
CA LEU A 114 31.36 -35.42 9.04
C LEU A 114 29.96 -35.07 8.50
N PHE A 115 29.02 -36.03 8.55
CA PHE A 115 27.64 -35.82 8.10
C PHE A 115 26.86 -34.85 9.00
N GLU A 116 27.16 -34.78 10.30
CA GLU A 116 26.59 -33.80 11.24
C GLU A 116 27.18 -32.38 11.05
N ARG A 117 28.48 -32.25 10.78
CA ARG A 117 29.16 -30.96 10.57
C ARG A 117 28.76 -30.27 9.28
N GLN A 118 28.47 -31.01 8.20
CA GLN A 118 28.03 -30.41 6.94
C GLN A 118 26.68 -29.66 7.05
N SER A 119 25.78 -30.05 7.97
CA SER A 119 24.52 -29.35 8.22
C SER A 119 24.64 -28.15 9.16
N ASP A 120 25.46 -28.25 10.20
CA ASP A 120 25.52 -27.25 11.27
C ASP A 120 25.93 -25.88 10.75
N ARG A 121 26.77 -25.81 9.71
CA ARG A 121 27.21 -24.56 9.10
C ARG A 121 26.09 -23.83 8.34
N LYS A 122 25.12 -24.57 7.78
CA LYS A 122 24.00 -24.01 7.00
C LYS A 122 22.77 -23.70 7.87
N GLN A 123 22.54 -24.49 8.92
CA GLN A 123 21.48 -24.21 9.90
C GLN A 123 21.87 -23.08 10.88
N ARG A 124 23.14 -22.92 11.26
CA ARG A 124 23.59 -21.83 12.15
C ARG A 124 23.54 -20.44 11.50
N GLU A 125 23.70 -20.32 10.19
CA GLU A 125 23.52 -19.04 9.46
C GLU A 125 22.05 -18.62 9.32
N LEU A 126 21.11 -19.58 9.35
CA LEU A 126 19.67 -19.33 9.29
C LEU A 126 19.02 -19.19 10.68
N ARG A 127 19.59 -19.83 11.71
CA ARG A 127 19.15 -19.76 13.11
C ARG A 127 19.71 -18.53 13.82
N GLY A 128 19.41 -17.34 13.29
CA GLY A 128 19.35 -16.16 14.13
C GLY A 128 18.23 -16.37 15.15
N GLN A 129 18.60 -16.60 16.41
CA GLN A 129 17.76 -17.20 17.47
C GLN A 129 16.44 -16.44 17.77
N LEU A 130 16.26 -15.23 17.25
CA LEU A 130 15.01 -14.46 17.35
C LEU A 130 13.89 -14.95 16.41
N VAL A 131 14.22 -15.51 15.24
CA VAL A 131 13.20 -15.99 14.27
C VAL A 131 12.51 -17.26 14.75
N SER A 132 13.16 -18.06 15.61
CA SER A 132 12.60 -19.31 16.14
C SER A 132 11.42 -19.08 17.09
N ILE A 133 11.43 -17.99 17.85
CA ILE A 133 10.34 -17.67 18.81
C ILE A 133 9.10 -17.14 18.07
N LEU A 134 9.30 -16.49 16.91
CA LEU A 134 8.25 -15.88 16.11
C LEU A 134 7.55 -16.85 15.13
N PHE A 135 8.01 -18.11 15.04
CA PHE A 135 7.52 -19.13 14.11
C PHE A 135 7.42 -20.52 14.77
N ILE A 136 6.73 -20.59 15.92
CA ILE A 136 6.50 -21.87 16.61
C ILE A 136 5.35 -22.60 15.92
N ARG A 137 5.55 -23.87 15.56
CA ARG A 137 4.51 -24.75 15.01
C ARG A 137 4.07 -25.72 16.08
N LEU A 138 2.79 -25.67 16.45
CA LEU A 138 2.16 -26.55 17.40
C LEU A 138 1.30 -27.56 16.63
N PRO A 139 1.79 -28.80 16.39
CA PRO A 139 0.97 -29.84 15.80
C PRO A 139 -0.16 -30.21 16.77
N LEU A 140 -1.42 -30.11 16.35
CA LEU A 140 -2.56 -30.39 17.22
C LEU A 140 -3.06 -31.82 17.06
N PHE A 141 -3.31 -32.25 15.81
CA PHE A 141 -3.85 -33.59 15.54
C PHE A 141 -3.54 -34.06 14.12
N ASN A 142 -3.72 -35.37 13.90
CA ASN A 142 -3.63 -35.98 12.57
C ASN A 142 -5.04 -36.07 11.94
N PRO A 143 -5.33 -35.30 10.88
CA PRO A 143 -6.66 -35.25 10.26
C PRO A 143 -6.95 -36.42 9.30
N ASP A 144 -5.99 -37.31 8.98
CA ASP A 144 -6.07 -38.25 7.86
C ASP A 144 -7.28 -39.20 7.94
N SER A 145 -7.63 -39.65 9.16
CA SER A 145 -8.80 -40.51 9.41
C SER A 145 -10.11 -39.76 9.23
N PHE A 146 -10.19 -38.52 9.72
CA PHE A 146 -11.36 -37.66 9.54
C PHE A 146 -11.57 -37.35 8.06
N LEU A 147 -10.51 -36.89 7.37
CA LEU A 147 -10.51 -36.60 5.94
C LEU A 147 -10.95 -37.79 5.11
N LYS A 148 -10.51 -39.02 5.43
CA LYS A 148 -10.95 -40.24 4.74
C LYS A 148 -12.45 -40.48 4.86
N ARG A 149 -13.02 -40.28 6.04
CA ARG A 149 -14.46 -40.49 6.30
C ARG A 149 -15.33 -39.46 5.58
N THR A 150 -14.88 -38.21 5.53
CA THR A 150 -15.64 -37.10 4.92
C THR A 150 -15.30 -36.84 3.45
N LEU A 151 -14.28 -37.52 2.90
CA LEU A 151 -13.89 -37.40 1.49
C LEU A 151 -15.02 -37.63 0.48
N PRO A 152 -15.95 -38.59 0.68
CA PRO A 152 -17.07 -38.79 -0.24
C PRO A 152 -17.97 -37.55 -0.36
N LEU A 153 -18.25 -36.87 0.75
CA LEU A 153 -19.03 -35.62 0.77
C LEU A 153 -18.29 -34.52 0.00
N PHE A 154 -16.99 -34.37 0.25
CA PHE A 154 -16.17 -33.40 -0.49
C PHE A 154 -16.07 -33.73 -1.99
N ARG A 155 -16.04 -35.02 -2.37
CA ARG A 155 -16.07 -35.44 -3.77
C ARG A 155 -17.38 -35.07 -4.45
N TRP A 156 -18.50 -35.16 -3.74
CA TRP A 156 -19.80 -34.68 -4.22
C TRP A 156 -19.81 -33.17 -4.39
N LEU A 157 -19.27 -32.41 -3.42
CA LEU A 157 -19.14 -30.95 -3.51
C LEU A 157 -18.23 -30.50 -4.67
N MET A 158 -17.27 -31.33 -5.07
CA MET A 158 -16.38 -31.09 -6.21
C MET A 158 -16.84 -31.80 -7.49
N SER A 159 -18.10 -32.25 -7.54
CA SER A 159 -18.72 -32.77 -8.76
C SER A 159 -19.26 -31.64 -9.63
N TRP A 160 -19.74 -31.94 -10.84
CA TRP A 160 -20.37 -30.93 -11.70
C TRP A 160 -21.60 -30.27 -11.04
N ILE A 161 -22.37 -31.02 -10.24
CA ILE A 161 -23.49 -30.50 -9.45
C ILE A 161 -22.97 -29.54 -8.38
N GLY A 162 -21.90 -29.92 -7.70
CA GLY A 162 -21.25 -29.07 -6.71
C GLY A 162 -20.74 -27.76 -7.32
N TRP A 163 -20.11 -27.80 -8.50
CA TRP A 163 -19.73 -26.59 -9.22
C TRP A 163 -20.92 -25.70 -9.61
N ALA A 164 -22.06 -26.29 -9.97
CA ALA A 164 -23.28 -25.52 -10.20
C ALA A 164 -23.77 -24.80 -8.93
N VAL A 165 -23.69 -25.47 -7.77
CA VAL A 165 -23.99 -24.87 -6.45
C VAL A 165 -23.01 -23.75 -6.10
N TRP A 166 -21.73 -23.91 -6.43
CA TRP A 166 -20.71 -22.88 -6.21
C TRP A 166 -20.97 -21.63 -7.04
N ILE A 167 -21.26 -21.82 -8.33
CA ILE A 167 -21.57 -20.72 -9.24
C ILE A 167 -22.86 -20.03 -8.83
N SER A 168 -23.91 -20.78 -8.46
CA SER A 168 -25.17 -20.18 -8.01
C SER A 168 -24.99 -19.39 -6.71
N ALA A 169 -24.27 -19.93 -5.72
CA ALA A 169 -23.94 -19.21 -4.49
C ALA A 169 -23.14 -17.93 -4.77
N GLY A 170 -22.17 -17.99 -5.70
CA GLY A 170 -21.40 -16.83 -6.13
C GLY A 170 -22.26 -15.76 -6.80
N LEU A 171 -23.14 -16.14 -7.73
CA LEU A 171 -24.07 -15.22 -8.39
C LEU A 171 -25.02 -14.55 -7.39
N VAL A 172 -25.55 -15.30 -6.43
CA VAL A 172 -26.41 -14.77 -5.36
C VAL A 172 -25.61 -13.81 -4.47
N ALA A 173 -24.40 -14.17 -4.06
CA ALA A 173 -23.55 -13.31 -3.23
C ALA A 173 -23.20 -12.00 -3.95
N VAL A 174 -22.81 -12.06 -5.23
CA VAL A 174 -22.52 -10.87 -6.04
C VAL A 174 -23.75 -9.98 -6.12
N LYS A 175 -24.93 -10.55 -6.42
CA LYS A 175 -26.19 -9.80 -6.44
C LYS A 175 -26.45 -9.12 -5.09
N LEU A 176 -26.32 -9.84 -3.97
CA LEU A 176 -26.59 -9.29 -2.65
C LEU A 176 -25.64 -8.15 -2.26
N ILE A 177 -24.37 -8.21 -2.67
CA ILE A 177 -23.41 -7.10 -2.49
C ILE A 177 -23.85 -5.87 -3.29
N PHE A 178 -24.30 -6.06 -4.54
CA PHE A 178 -24.82 -4.95 -5.35
C PHE A 178 -26.10 -4.35 -4.75
N ASP A 179 -27.03 -5.20 -4.30
CA ASP A 179 -28.29 -4.76 -3.69
C ASP A 179 -28.05 -3.97 -2.38
N HIS A 180 -26.99 -4.29 -1.63
CA HIS A 180 -26.65 -3.67 -0.34
C HIS A 180 -25.32 -2.88 -0.37
N TRP A 181 -24.96 -2.31 -1.53
CA TRP A 181 -23.65 -1.72 -1.75
C TRP A 181 -23.28 -0.60 -0.78
N GLU A 182 -24.23 0.28 -0.44
CA GLU A 182 -24.00 1.39 0.50
C GLU A 182 -23.66 0.86 1.90
N SER A 183 -24.47 -0.04 2.44
CA SER A 183 -24.24 -0.69 3.75
C SER A 183 -22.90 -1.44 3.77
N PHE A 184 -22.58 -2.19 2.70
CA PHE A 184 -21.31 -2.91 2.59
C PHE A 184 -20.10 -1.96 2.62
N LYS A 185 -20.20 -0.81 1.94
CA LYS A 185 -19.14 0.21 1.88
C LYS A 185 -18.98 0.92 3.22
N ASP A 186 -20.08 1.30 3.88
CA ASP A 186 -20.02 2.02 5.15
C ASP A 186 -19.42 1.17 6.27
N GLN A 187 -19.78 -0.12 6.32
CA GLN A 187 -19.21 -1.05 7.30
C GLN A 187 -17.69 -1.27 7.11
N SER A 188 -17.16 -1.02 5.90
CA SER A 188 -15.72 -1.15 5.64
C SER A 188 -14.89 -0.11 6.40
N GLN A 189 -15.49 1.03 6.76
CA GLN A 189 -14.81 2.09 7.51
C GLN A 189 -14.67 1.72 8.99
N THR A 190 -15.60 0.93 9.52
CA THR A 190 -15.62 0.52 10.93
C THR A 190 -14.98 -0.86 11.17
N VAL A 191 -14.57 -1.55 10.10
CA VAL A 191 -13.98 -2.90 10.17
C VAL A 191 -12.70 -2.97 11.02
N LEU A 192 -11.91 -1.88 11.05
CA LEU A 192 -10.69 -1.77 11.85
C LEU A 192 -10.89 -1.04 13.18
N SER A 193 -12.14 -0.79 13.58
CA SER A 193 -12.42 -0.24 14.90
C SER A 193 -11.95 -1.20 16.00
N ALA A 194 -11.44 -0.67 17.12
CA ALA A 194 -10.89 -1.47 18.20
C ALA A 194 -11.85 -2.55 18.73
N ARG A 195 -13.16 -2.26 18.75
CA ARG A 195 -14.21 -3.19 19.17
C ARG A 195 -14.45 -4.33 18.17
N ASN A 196 -14.20 -4.09 16.88
CA ASN A 196 -14.37 -5.11 15.84
C ASN A 196 -13.12 -5.97 15.63
N LEU A 197 -11.94 -5.57 16.14
CA LEU A 197 -10.69 -6.32 15.93
C LEU A 197 -10.76 -7.79 16.40
N ILE A 198 -11.47 -8.06 17.51
CA ILE A 198 -11.65 -9.44 18.01
C ILE A 198 -12.48 -10.26 17.01
N TRP A 199 -13.58 -9.70 16.52
CA TRP A 199 -14.45 -10.36 15.53
C TRP A 199 -13.77 -10.50 14.18
N LEU A 200 -12.92 -9.54 13.81
CA LEU A 200 -12.09 -9.58 12.61
C LEU A 200 -11.11 -10.76 12.69
N TYR A 201 -10.44 -10.92 13.84
CA TYR A 201 -9.54 -12.03 14.09
C TYR A 201 -10.26 -13.39 14.12
N VAL A 202 -11.44 -13.47 14.74
CA VAL A 202 -12.28 -14.69 14.73
C VAL A 202 -12.68 -15.05 13.29
N GLY A 203 -13.18 -14.09 12.51
CA GLY A 203 -13.53 -14.29 11.11
C GLY A 203 -12.32 -14.74 10.26
N ALA A 204 -11.18 -14.08 10.45
CA ALA A 204 -9.91 -14.45 9.80
C ALA A 204 -9.46 -15.88 10.16
N THR A 205 -9.63 -16.28 11.41
CA THR A 205 -9.27 -17.64 11.86
C THR A 205 -10.20 -18.68 11.25
N LEU A 206 -11.51 -18.44 11.28
CA LEU A 206 -12.51 -19.36 10.71
C LEU A 206 -12.30 -19.58 9.22
N ILE A 207 -12.11 -18.50 8.46
CA ILE A 207 -11.88 -18.60 7.01
C ILE A 207 -10.58 -19.35 6.71
N LYS A 208 -9.52 -19.12 7.50
CA LYS A 208 -8.25 -19.85 7.34
C LYS A 208 -8.33 -21.31 7.74
N ILE A 209 -9.13 -21.69 8.74
CA ILE A 209 -9.40 -23.11 9.00
C ILE A 209 -10.00 -23.77 7.75
N CYS A 210 -11.03 -23.16 7.14
CA CYS A 210 -11.64 -23.68 5.92
C CYS A 210 -10.63 -23.77 4.76
N HIS A 211 -9.76 -22.77 4.61
CA HIS A 211 -8.68 -22.73 3.64
C HIS A 211 -7.72 -23.93 3.79
N GLU A 212 -7.19 -24.15 5.00
CA GLU A 212 -6.29 -25.28 5.28
C GLU A 212 -6.96 -26.64 5.03
N PHE A 213 -8.26 -26.76 5.37
CA PHE A 213 -9.03 -27.95 5.04
C PHE A 213 -9.18 -28.15 3.52
N GLY A 214 -9.31 -27.07 2.74
CA GLY A 214 -9.33 -27.11 1.29
C GLY A 214 -8.09 -27.81 0.72
N HIS A 215 -6.89 -27.36 1.11
CA HIS A 215 -5.64 -28.03 0.74
C HIS A 215 -5.63 -29.50 1.15
N ALA A 216 -6.14 -29.81 2.34
CA ALA A 216 -6.07 -31.17 2.90
C ALA A 216 -6.96 -32.15 2.16
N TYR A 217 -8.20 -31.75 1.85
CA TYR A 217 -9.13 -32.56 1.09
C TYR A 217 -8.63 -32.83 -0.33
N VAL A 218 -8.09 -31.81 -1.01
CA VAL A 218 -7.57 -31.99 -2.37
C VAL A 218 -6.28 -32.82 -2.37
N CYS A 219 -5.38 -32.60 -1.41
CA CYS A 219 -4.20 -33.44 -1.23
C CYS A 219 -4.60 -34.91 -1.01
N ARG A 220 -5.58 -35.16 -0.15
CA ARG A 220 -6.10 -36.51 0.12
C ARG A 220 -6.81 -37.12 -1.08
N ARG A 221 -7.52 -36.32 -1.87
CA ARG A 221 -8.18 -36.77 -3.12
C ARG A 221 -7.17 -37.39 -4.08
N TYR A 222 -5.96 -36.83 -4.16
CA TYR A 222 -4.85 -37.34 -4.97
C TYR A 222 -3.98 -38.38 -4.25
N ARG A 223 -4.50 -39.00 -3.17
CA ARG A 223 -3.83 -40.03 -2.35
C ARG A 223 -2.60 -39.53 -1.59
N GLY A 224 -2.43 -38.23 -1.43
CA GLY A 224 -1.47 -37.66 -0.49
C GLY A 224 -1.87 -37.93 0.96
N GLN A 225 -0.89 -38.04 1.85
CA GLN A 225 -1.13 -38.14 3.29
C GLN A 225 -1.01 -36.75 3.92
N VAL A 226 -1.95 -36.39 4.78
CA VAL A 226 -1.89 -35.17 5.59
C VAL A 226 -1.67 -35.62 7.03
N THR A 227 -0.41 -35.56 7.47
CA THR A 227 0.01 -36.13 8.76
C THR A 227 -0.30 -35.20 9.92
N VAL A 228 -0.26 -33.89 9.70
CA VAL A 228 -0.36 -32.87 10.74
C VAL A 228 -1.25 -31.71 10.29
N MET A 229 -2.20 -31.36 11.16
CA MET A 229 -2.86 -30.06 11.21
C MET A 229 -2.65 -29.45 12.59
N GLY A 230 -2.46 -28.13 12.64
CA GLY A 230 -2.19 -27.46 13.89
C GLY A 230 -2.31 -25.95 13.81
N VAL A 231 -1.66 -25.29 14.78
CA VAL A 231 -1.61 -23.83 14.87
C VAL A 231 -0.15 -23.40 14.84
N MET A 232 0.15 -22.42 14.01
CA MET A 232 1.44 -21.74 13.99
C MET A 232 1.31 -20.38 14.64
N LEU A 233 2.22 -20.05 15.54
CA LEU A 233 2.32 -18.72 16.12
C LEU A 233 3.20 -17.86 15.20
N LEU A 234 2.59 -16.89 14.54
CA LEU A 234 3.28 -15.87 13.74
C LEU A 234 3.22 -14.54 14.48
N VAL A 235 4.36 -14.07 15.00
CA VAL A 235 4.41 -12.84 15.84
C VAL A 235 3.38 -12.90 16.98
N PHE A 236 3.38 -14.03 17.71
CA PHE A 236 2.44 -14.34 18.80
C PHE A 236 0.95 -14.45 18.40
N THR A 237 0.62 -14.30 17.11
CA THR A 237 -0.75 -14.51 16.62
C THR A 237 -0.93 -15.95 16.16
N PRO A 238 -1.87 -16.72 16.74
CA PRO A 238 -2.14 -18.09 16.33
C PRO A 238 -2.86 -18.13 14.97
N LEU A 239 -2.29 -18.85 14.01
CA LEU A 239 -2.87 -19.08 12.70
C LEU A 239 -2.97 -20.58 12.40
N PRO A 240 -4.09 -21.08 11.84
CA PRO A 240 -4.19 -22.45 11.39
C PRO A 240 -3.11 -22.78 10.35
N TYR A 241 -2.60 -24.01 10.37
CA TYR A 241 -1.76 -24.53 9.29
C TYR A 241 -1.95 -26.04 9.10
N MET A 242 -1.66 -26.50 7.89
CA MET A 242 -1.58 -27.93 7.56
C MET A 242 -0.25 -28.26 6.87
N ASP A 243 0.19 -29.51 6.97
CA ASP A 243 1.36 -30.00 6.21
C ASP A 243 0.95 -30.57 4.84
N ALA A 244 1.20 -29.78 3.78
CA ALA A 244 0.95 -30.17 2.39
C ALA A 244 2.14 -30.87 1.72
N SER A 245 3.19 -31.27 2.46
CA SER A 245 4.45 -31.77 1.87
C SER A 245 4.25 -32.97 0.93
N SER A 246 3.22 -33.79 1.15
CA SER A 246 2.94 -34.94 0.30
C SER A 246 2.54 -34.60 -1.14
N SER A 247 2.09 -33.36 -1.39
CA SER A 247 1.84 -32.85 -2.75
C SER A 247 3.11 -32.83 -3.63
N TRP A 248 4.30 -32.71 -3.04
CA TRP A 248 5.57 -32.69 -3.77
C TRP A 248 5.88 -34.00 -4.49
N GLY A 249 5.30 -35.11 -4.01
CA GLY A 249 5.43 -36.46 -4.59
C GLY A 249 4.47 -36.75 -5.75
N PHE A 250 3.59 -35.82 -6.12
CA PHE A 250 2.64 -36.02 -7.22
C PHE A 250 3.33 -35.89 -8.57
N ALA A 251 3.14 -36.90 -9.43
CA ALA A 251 3.78 -36.98 -10.74
C ALA A 251 3.30 -35.87 -11.70
N GLY A 252 1.99 -35.63 -11.76
CA GLY A 252 1.42 -34.61 -12.63
C GLY A 252 1.43 -33.21 -11.99
N ARG A 253 1.66 -32.19 -12.83
CA ARG A 253 1.66 -30.78 -12.40
C ARG A 253 0.26 -30.27 -12.06
N ARG A 254 -0.78 -30.82 -12.70
CA ARG A 254 -2.16 -30.39 -12.50
C ARG A 254 -2.65 -30.71 -11.10
N GLU A 255 -2.25 -31.85 -10.55
CA GLU A 255 -2.57 -32.30 -9.20
C GLU A 255 -1.92 -31.39 -8.16
N ARG A 256 -0.65 -30.98 -8.38
CA ARG A 256 0.04 -30.03 -7.48
C ARG A 256 -0.60 -28.64 -7.52
N ILE A 257 -0.90 -28.15 -8.72
CA ILE A 257 -1.61 -26.87 -8.92
C ILE A 257 -2.99 -26.91 -8.26
N HIS A 258 -3.74 -28.01 -8.39
CA HIS A 258 -5.02 -28.15 -7.71
C HIS A 258 -4.90 -28.11 -6.19
N VAL A 259 -3.88 -28.76 -5.59
CA VAL A 259 -3.65 -28.65 -4.15
C VAL A 259 -3.35 -27.20 -3.77
N ALA A 260 -2.46 -26.51 -4.50
CA ALA A 260 -2.13 -25.12 -4.22
C ALA A 260 -3.34 -24.16 -4.39
N ALA A 261 -4.23 -24.40 -5.37
CA ALA A 261 -5.42 -23.57 -5.56
C ALA A 261 -6.57 -23.89 -4.57
N ALA A 262 -6.56 -25.07 -3.95
CA ALA A 262 -7.68 -25.56 -3.17
C ALA A 262 -8.06 -24.66 -1.98
N GLY A 263 -7.07 -24.10 -1.28
CA GLY A 263 -7.30 -23.19 -0.16
C GLY A 263 -8.09 -21.96 -0.60
N MET A 264 -7.63 -21.27 -1.64
CA MET A 264 -8.32 -20.11 -2.23
C MET A 264 -9.71 -20.45 -2.77
N ILE A 265 -9.86 -21.59 -3.43
CA ILE A 265 -11.16 -22.05 -3.96
C ILE A 265 -12.16 -22.19 -2.81
N VAL A 266 -11.79 -22.90 -1.74
CA VAL A 266 -12.66 -23.07 -0.55
C VAL A 266 -12.89 -21.75 0.19
N GLU A 267 -11.85 -20.94 0.35
CA GLU A 267 -11.93 -19.60 0.95
C GLU A 267 -12.96 -18.73 0.21
N LEU A 268 -12.92 -18.71 -1.12
CA LEU A 268 -13.87 -17.95 -1.94
C LEU A 268 -15.32 -18.44 -1.79
N PHE A 269 -15.54 -19.76 -1.77
CA PHE A 269 -16.89 -20.30 -1.57
C PHE A 269 -17.45 -19.99 -0.19
N VAL A 270 -16.63 -20.11 0.85
CA VAL A 270 -17.03 -19.73 2.20
C VAL A 270 -17.29 -18.22 2.29
N ALA A 271 -16.56 -17.39 1.56
CA ALA A 271 -16.86 -15.97 1.45
C ALA A 271 -18.23 -15.72 0.80
N PHE A 272 -18.61 -16.45 -0.25
CA PHE A 272 -19.96 -16.35 -0.84
C PHE A 272 -21.06 -16.71 0.17
N LEU A 273 -20.86 -17.78 0.94
CA LEU A 273 -21.81 -18.14 2.01
C LEU A 273 -21.86 -17.06 3.09
N ALA A 274 -20.72 -16.47 3.46
CA ALA A 274 -20.66 -15.39 4.44
C ALA A 274 -21.39 -14.12 3.95
N VAL A 275 -21.33 -13.78 2.66
CA VAL A 275 -22.14 -12.69 2.08
C VAL A 275 -23.63 -12.97 2.23
N ILE A 276 -24.07 -14.20 1.94
CA ILE A 276 -25.48 -14.59 2.06
C ILE A 276 -25.94 -14.47 3.51
N VAL A 277 -25.13 -14.93 4.47
CA VAL A 277 -25.44 -14.77 5.90
C VAL A 277 -25.48 -13.29 6.29
N TRP A 278 -24.48 -12.51 5.89
CA TRP A 278 -24.38 -11.08 6.19
C TRP A 278 -25.61 -10.30 5.71
N ALA A 279 -26.02 -10.50 4.46
CA ALA A 279 -27.16 -9.80 3.87
C ALA A 279 -28.52 -10.19 4.46
N ASN A 280 -28.61 -11.38 5.09
CA ASN A 280 -29.86 -11.89 5.68
C ASN A 280 -29.87 -11.84 7.22
N THR A 281 -28.89 -11.18 7.85
CA THR A 281 -28.81 -11.05 9.31
C THR A 281 -28.79 -9.58 9.72
N GLY A 282 -29.52 -9.24 10.78
CA GLY A 282 -29.47 -7.92 11.39
C GLY A 282 -28.22 -7.70 12.22
N GLU A 283 -28.04 -6.47 12.71
CA GLU A 283 -26.87 -6.09 13.52
C GLU A 283 -26.66 -7.05 14.70
N GLY A 284 -25.45 -7.63 14.78
CA GLY A 284 -25.12 -8.63 15.80
C GLY A 284 -23.78 -9.33 15.52
N VAL A 285 -23.46 -10.32 16.35
CA VAL A 285 -22.20 -11.06 16.27
C VAL A 285 -22.09 -11.84 14.95
N ILE A 286 -23.15 -12.53 14.54
CA ILE A 286 -23.18 -13.34 13.31
C ILE A 286 -22.95 -12.43 12.08
N HIS A 287 -23.68 -11.33 12.01
CA HIS A 287 -23.55 -10.33 10.95
C HIS A 287 -22.13 -9.76 10.88
N SER A 288 -21.55 -9.37 12.03
CA SER A 288 -20.20 -8.80 12.10
C SER A 288 -19.12 -9.81 11.69
N VAL A 289 -19.20 -11.06 12.17
CA VAL A 289 -18.24 -12.12 11.81
C VAL A 289 -18.36 -12.47 10.33
N ALA A 290 -19.58 -12.55 9.80
CA ALA A 290 -19.81 -12.81 8.38
C ALA A 290 -19.19 -11.71 7.50
N TYR A 291 -19.45 -10.44 7.82
CA TYR A 291 -18.81 -9.30 7.14
C TYR A 291 -17.28 -9.39 7.19
N ASN A 292 -16.73 -9.61 8.39
CA ASN A 292 -15.29 -9.71 8.60
C ASN A 292 -14.67 -10.88 7.81
N MET A 293 -15.36 -12.02 7.69
CA MET A 293 -14.92 -13.14 6.85
C MET A 293 -14.85 -12.72 5.37
N VAL A 294 -15.86 -12.02 4.85
CA VAL A 294 -15.87 -11.51 3.47
C VAL A 294 -14.73 -10.53 3.24
N PHE A 295 -14.55 -9.57 4.16
CA PHE A 295 -13.51 -8.56 4.08
C PHE A 295 -12.11 -9.18 4.09
N VAL A 296 -11.84 -10.09 5.04
CA VAL A 296 -10.55 -10.78 5.15
C VAL A 296 -10.31 -11.68 3.95
N ALA A 297 -11.28 -12.49 3.51
CA ALA A 297 -11.14 -13.36 2.35
C ALA A 297 -10.82 -12.56 1.08
N SER A 298 -11.50 -11.44 0.86
CA SER A 298 -11.29 -10.58 -0.31
C SER A 298 -9.89 -9.99 -0.34
N ILE A 299 -9.45 -9.38 0.76
CA ILE A 299 -8.12 -8.77 0.86
C ILE A 299 -7.02 -9.83 0.83
N ALA A 300 -7.16 -10.89 1.62
CA ALA A 300 -6.18 -11.97 1.72
C ALA A 300 -6.01 -12.68 0.38
N THR A 301 -7.11 -13.05 -0.29
CA THR A 301 -7.03 -13.72 -1.59
C THR A 301 -6.48 -12.81 -2.67
N PHE A 302 -6.93 -11.56 -2.78
CA PHE A 302 -6.53 -10.67 -3.88
C PHE A 302 -5.10 -10.13 -3.74
N LEU A 303 -4.71 -9.65 -2.55
CA LEU A 303 -3.39 -9.05 -2.35
C LEU A 303 -2.30 -10.10 -2.08
N PHE A 304 -2.65 -11.20 -1.40
CA PHE A 304 -1.65 -12.16 -0.91
C PHE A 304 -1.71 -13.51 -1.63
N ASN A 305 -2.84 -14.23 -1.56
CA ASN A 305 -2.88 -15.63 -1.99
C ASN A 305 -2.78 -15.77 -3.51
N ILE A 306 -3.56 -15.03 -4.31
CA ILE A 306 -3.57 -15.17 -5.77
C ILE A 306 -2.28 -14.63 -6.40
N ASN A 307 -1.61 -13.71 -5.70
CA ASN A 307 -0.46 -13.02 -6.22
C ASN A 307 0.80 -13.91 -6.20
N PRO A 308 1.36 -14.27 -7.38
CA PRO A 308 2.51 -15.15 -7.45
C PRO A 308 3.82 -14.49 -7.00
N LEU A 309 3.84 -13.18 -6.78
CA LEU A 309 5.01 -12.42 -6.35
C LEU A 309 5.27 -12.56 -4.84
N LEU A 310 4.31 -13.07 -4.08
CA LEU A 310 4.42 -13.38 -2.66
C LEU A 310 4.36 -14.89 -2.45
N ARG A 311 5.06 -15.39 -1.44
CA ARG A 311 5.18 -16.84 -1.17
C ARG A 311 3.93 -17.42 -0.48
N PHE A 312 2.78 -17.25 -1.13
CA PHE A 312 1.49 -17.88 -0.79
C PHE A 312 1.10 -18.86 -1.90
N ASP A 313 -0.17 -19.24 -1.98
CA ASP A 313 -0.67 -20.27 -2.91
C ASP A 313 -0.38 -19.97 -4.38
N GLY A 314 -0.60 -18.74 -4.83
CA GLY A 314 -0.37 -18.29 -6.20
C GLY A 314 1.08 -18.43 -6.64
N TYR A 315 2.02 -18.28 -5.71
CA TYR A 315 3.43 -18.55 -5.96
C TYR A 315 3.69 -20.03 -6.21
N TYR A 316 3.08 -20.92 -5.42
CA TYR A 316 3.22 -22.36 -5.64
C TYR A 316 2.52 -22.80 -6.93
N ILE A 317 1.36 -22.22 -7.27
CA ILE A 317 0.71 -22.42 -8.58
C ILE A 317 1.64 -22.03 -9.73
N LEU A 318 2.23 -20.83 -9.69
CA LEU A 318 3.15 -20.38 -10.73
C LEU A 318 4.43 -21.25 -10.78
N SER A 319 4.98 -21.60 -9.61
CA SER A 319 6.14 -22.47 -9.47
C SER A 319 5.90 -23.85 -10.09
N ASP A 320 4.71 -24.43 -9.88
CA ASP A 320 4.34 -25.72 -10.46
C ASP A 320 3.94 -25.62 -11.95
N LEU A 321 3.36 -24.49 -12.37
CA LEU A 321 3.03 -24.24 -13.78
C LEU A 321 4.29 -24.14 -14.64
N LEU A 322 5.30 -23.43 -14.13
CA LEU A 322 6.57 -23.23 -14.82
C LEU A 322 7.59 -24.34 -14.56
N ASP A 323 7.29 -25.28 -13.65
CA ASP A 323 8.25 -26.27 -13.15
C ASP A 323 9.56 -25.58 -12.70
N TYR A 324 9.47 -24.56 -11.82
CA TYR A 324 10.62 -23.94 -11.15
C TYR A 324 10.47 -23.98 -9.63
N PRO A 325 11.03 -24.99 -8.94
CA PRO A 325 10.94 -25.05 -7.50
C PRO A 325 11.84 -23.94 -6.93
N ASN A 326 11.43 -23.34 -5.81
CA ASN A 326 12.16 -22.26 -5.16
C ASN A 326 12.43 -21.05 -6.08
N LEU A 327 11.44 -20.69 -6.90
CA LEU A 327 11.47 -19.53 -7.82
C LEU A 327 12.08 -18.24 -7.19
N HIS A 328 11.74 -17.87 -5.95
CA HIS A 328 12.36 -16.70 -5.30
C HIS A 328 13.87 -16.84 -5.08
N GLN A 329 14.34 -18.01 -4.66
CA GLN A 329 15.77 -18.24 -4.42
C GLN A 329 16.54 -18.21 -5.74
N ASN A 330 15.97 -18.81 -6.79
CA ASN A 330 16.55 -18.81 -8.12
C ASN A 330 16.58 -17.40 -8.74
N ALA A 331 15.51 -16.62 -8.54
CA ALA A 331 15.42 -15.24 -8.99
C ALA A 331 16.42 -14.33 -8.28
N LEU A 332 16.59 -14.51 -6.96
CA LEU A 332 17.64 -13.83 -6.19
C LEU A 332 19.05 -14.23 -6.66
N ALA A 333 19.29 -15.52 -6.92
CA ALA A 333 20.57 -16.00 -7.43
C ALA A 333 20.89 -15.43 -8.82
N GLN A 334 19.88 -15.30 -9.68
CA GLN A 334 20.00 -14.65 -10.99
C GLN A 334 20.32 -13.16 -10.85
N ALA A 335 19.61 -12.43 -9.97
CA ALA A 335 19.90 -11.02 -9.71
C ALA A 335 21.32 -10.83 -9.16
N LYS A 336 21.75 -11.69 -8.23
CA LYS A 336 23.12 -11.68 -7.70
C LYS A 336 24.15 -11.95 -8.80
N HIS A 337 23.89 -12.90 -9.70
CA HIS A 337 24.76 -13.16 -10.84
C HIS A 337 24.91 -11.93 -11.76
N LEU A 338 23.83 -11.19 -12.03
CA LEU A 338 23.90 -9.97 -12.85
C LEU A 338 24.76 -8.89 -12.18
N VAL A 339 24.60 -8.70 -10.86
CA VAL A 339 25.43 -7.77 -10.09
C VAL A 339 26.90 -8.21 -10.11
N ASP A 340 27.16 -9.48 -9.78
CA ASP A 340 28.53 -10.01 -9.73
C ASP A 340 29.23 -9.90 -11.10
N ARG A 341 28.54 -10.26 -12.19
CA ARG A 341 29.14 -10.29 -13.53
C ARG A 341 29.27 -8.91 -14.18
N TYR A 342 28.23 -8.08 -14.13
CA TYR A 342 28.20 -6.81 -14.86
C TYR A 342 28.64 -5.61 -14.02
N LEU A 343 28.16 -5.50 -12.78
CA LEU A 343 28.54 -4.40 -11.88
C LEU A 343 29.96 -4.64 -11.34
N PHE A 344 30.20 -5.78 -10.69
CA PHE A 344 31.49 -6.06 -10.04
C PHE A 344 32.55 -6.62 -11.00
N GLY A 345 32.17 -7.23 -12.12
CA GLY A 345 33.10 -7.74 -13.13
C GLY A 345 33.66 -9.15 -12.85
N LEU A 346 32.99 -9.93 -11.99
CA LEU A 346 33.40 -11.28 -11.62
C LEU A 346 33.10 -12.27 -12.75
N LYS A 347 34.09 -12.57 -13.58
CA LYS A 347 33.96 -13.48 -14.74
C LYS A 347 33.65 -14.93 -14.37
N THR A 348 33.99 -15.35 -13.15
CA THR A 348 33.75 -16.71 -12.64
C THR A 348 32.30 -16.93 -12.18
N SER A 349 31.47 -15.88 -12.14
CA SER A 349 30.06 -16.04 -11.81
C SER A 349 29.32 -16.76 -12.92
N LEU A 350 28.68 -17.88 -12.59
CA LEU A 350 27.85 -18.68 -13.50
C LEU A 350 26.37 -18.40 -13.23
N PRO A 351 25.54 -18.26 -14.28
CA PRO A 351 24.11 -18.10 -14.09
C PRO A 351 23.48 -19.40 -13.53
N PRO A 352 22.38 -19.30 -12.77
CA PRO A 352 21.66 -20.48 -12.27
C PRO A 352 21.09 -21.37 -13.38
N PHE A 353 20.80 -20.80 -14.56
CA PHE A 353 20.28 -21.51 -15.73
C PHE A 353 20.93 -21.00 -17.02
N ASP A 354 21.00 -21.87 -18.03
CA ASP A 354 21.70 -21.55 -19.28
C ASP A 354 20.85 -20.77 -20.28
N LYS A 355 19.54 -21.07 -20.38
CA LYS A 355 18.63 -20.47 -21.37
C LYS A 355 18.37 -18.98 -21.11
N LEU A 356 18.38 -18.18 -22.18
CA LEU A 356 18.21 -16.72 -22.09
C LEU A 356 16.82 -16.30 -21.61
N SER A 357 15.77 -16.96 -22.08
CA SER A 357 14.38 -16.69 -21.65
C SER A 357 14.20 -16.85 -20.14
N GLU A 358 14.89 -17.83 -19.54
CA GLU A 358 14.83 -18.13 -18.11
C GLU A 358 15.55 -17.07 -17.30
N LYS A 359 16.70 -16.60 -17.78
CA LYS A 359 17.44 -15.49 -17.19
C LYS A 359 16.60 -14.22 -17.16
N LEU A 360 15.97 -13.87 -18.29
CA LEU A 360 15.11 -12.69 -18.40
C LEU A 360 13.90 -12.80 -17.47
N TRP A 361 13.16 -13.90 -17.53
CA TRP A 361 11.98 -14.12 -16.70
C TRP A 361 12.30 -14.07 -15.20
N LEU A 362 13.37 -14.75 -14.74
CA LEU A 362 13.76 -14.74 -13.33
C LEU A 362 14.17 -13.34 -12.85
N THR A 363 14.82 -12.56 -13.72
CA THR A 363 15.20 -11.18 -13.41
C THR A 363 13.95 -10.29 -13.30
N THR A 364 13.03 -10.38 -14.26
CA THR A 364 11.77 -9.64 -14.24
C THR A 364 10.93 -10.03 -13.02
N PHE A 365 10.84 -11.33 -12.70
CA PHE A 365 10.14 -11.81 -11.52
C PHE A 365 10.77 -11.29 -10.22
N PHE A 366 12.11 -11.24 -10.13
CA PHE A 366 12.80 -10.66 -8.97
C PHE A 366 12.42 -9.19 -8.77
N ILE A 367 12.53 -8.38 -9.82
CA ILE A 367 12.22 -6.95 -9.79
C ILE A 367 10.74 -6.72 -9.46
N ALA A 368 9.84 -7.40 -10.14
CA ALA A 368 8.40 -7.31 -9.90
C ALA A 368 8.05 -7.72 -8.46
N SER A 369 8.62 -8.83 -7.96
CA SER A 369 8.39 -9.28 -6.58
C SER A 369 8.91 -8.29 -5.55
N PHE A 370 10.06 -7.68 -5.80
CA PHE A 370 10.63 -6.67 -4.91
C PHE A 370 9.77 -5.41 -4.87
N ILE A 371 9.42 -4.84 -6.04
CA ILE A 371 8.56 -3.65 -6.15
C ILE A 371 7.20 -3.91 -5.50
N TYR A 372 6.57 -5.04 -5.82
CA TYR A 372 5.26 -5.37 -5.26
C TYR A 372 5.31 -5.50 -3.74
N LYS A 373 6.30 -6.21 -3.18
CA LYS A 373 6.49 -6.31 -1.72
C LYS A 373 6.67 -4.94 -1.10
N PHE A 374 7.57 -4.13 -1.66
CA PHE A 374 7.85 -2.80 -1.15
C PHE A 374 6.60 -1.92 -1.14
N LEU A 375 5.85 -1.86 -2.24
CA LEU A 375 4.61 -1.08 -2.34
C LEU A 375 3.53 -1.62 -1.40
N LEU A 376 3.29 -2.93 -1.39
CA LEU A 376 2.26 -3.55 -0.55
C LEU A 376 2.53 -3.27 0.93
N PHE A 377 3.74 -3.55 1.39
CA PHE A 377 4.05 -3.38 2.80
C PHE A 377 4.12 -1.91 3.21
N THR A 378 4.68 -1.03 2.38
CA THR A 378 4.66 0.42 2.65
C THR A 378 3.21 0.92 2.71
N GLY A 379 2.36 0.47 1.78
CA GLY A 379 0.92 0.76 1.80
C GLY A 379 0.24 0.26 3.08
N ILE A 380 0.51 -0.96 3.53
CA ILE A 380 -0.01 -1.51 4.79
C ILE A 380 0.49 -0.69 5.99
N ILE A 381 1.77 -0.32 6.03
CA ILE A 381 2.34 0.49 7.12
C ILE A 381 1.67 1.87 7.17
N LEU A 382 1.56 2.56 6.04
CA LEU A 382 0.91 3.88 5.96
C LEU A 382 -0.58 3.79 6.33
N PHE A 383 -1.27 2.77 5.83
CA PHE A 383 -2.68 2.54 6.14
C PHE A 383 -2.91 2.23 7.62
N ILE A 384 -2.06 1.40 8.23
CA ILE A 384 -2.11 1.13 9.68
C ILE A 384 -1.71 2.37 10.47
N ALA A 385 -0.74 3.16 10.01
CA ALA A 385 -0.31 4.39 10.68
C ALA A 385 -1.43 5.45 10.71
N ASP A 386 -2.24 5.55 9.66
CA ASP A 386 -3.43 6.42 9.61
C ASP A 386 -4.46 6.04 10.69
N LYS A 387 -4.68 4.74 10.93
CA LYS A 387 -5.65 4.25 11.92
C LYS A 387 -5.09 4.11 13.34
N PHE A 388 -3.84 3.70 13.44
CA PHE A 388 -3.14 3.33 14.67
C PHE A 388 -1.68 3.78 14.57
N PHE A 389 -1.42 5.07 14.82
CA PHE A 389 -0.09 5.69 14.66
C PHE A 389 1.04 4.90 15.34
N VAL A 390 0.86 4.49 16.60
CA VAL A 390 1.88 3.74 17.36
C VAL A 390 2.19 2.39 16.69
N LEU A 391 1.17 1.65 16.27
CA LEU A 391 1.36 0.36 15.61
C LEU A 391 2.01 0.54 14.23
N GLY A 392 1.60 1.56 13.48
CA GLY A 392 2.21 1.93 12.21
C GLY A 392 3.69 2.29 12.36
N LEU A 393 4.05 3.05 13.39
CA LEU A 393 5.44 3.40 13.71
C LEU A 393 6.27 2.16 14.04
N ILE A 394 5.75 1.26 14.88
CA ILE A 394 6.43 0.00 15.22
C ILE A 394 6.69 -0.84 13.94
N LEU A 395 5.67 -0.99 13.10
CA LEU A 395 5.79 -1.72 11.83
C LEU A 395 6.76 -1.02 10.86
N ALA A 396 6.78 0.32 10.82
CA ALA A 396 7.72 1.09 10.01
C ALA A 396 9.17 0.86 10.45
N VAL A 397 9.44 0.88 11.77
CA VAL A 397 10.78 0.61 12.31
C VAL A 397 11.21 -0.83 12.02
N ILE A 398 10.33 -1.81 12.24
CA ILE A 398 10.63 -3.22 11.91
C ILE A 398 10.87 -3.40 10.40
N GLY A 399 10.04 -2.78 9.56
CA GLY A 399 10.19 -2.77 8.11
C GLY A 399 11.51 -2.14 7.66
N MET A 400 11.88 -0.99 8.23
CA MET A 400 13.14 -0.31 7.96
C MET A 400 14.34 -1.16 8.35
N ILE A 401 14.32 -1.79 9.53
CA ILE A 401 15.41 -2.67 9.96
C ILE A 401 15.54 -3.88 9.02
N THR A 402 14.42 -4.52 8.68
CA THR A 402 14.42 -5.77 7.92
C THR A 402 14.69 -5.59 6.42
N TRP A 403 14.21 -4.51 5.80
CA TRP A 403 14.34 -4.29 4.34
C TRP A 403 15.44 -3.32 3.95
N LEU A 404 15.86 -2.42 4.84
CA LEU A 404 16.94 -1.47 4.58
C LEU A 404 18.21 -1.84 5.35
N VAL A 405 18.16 -1.84 6.69
CA VAL A 405 19.36 -1.96 7.52
C VAL A 405 20.04 -3.32 7.34
N VAL A 406 19.31 -4.42 7.53
CA VAL A 406 19.89 -5.78 7.46
C VAL A 406 20.49 -6.10 6.08
N PRO A 407 19.80 -5.85 4.94
CA PRO A 407 20.38 -6.09 3.62
C PRO A 407 21.60 -5.21 3.34
N VAL A 408 21.58 -3.94 3.75
CA VAL A 408 22.72 -3.03 3.58
C VAL A 408 23.92 -3.51 4.40
N VAL A 409 23.74 -3.86 5.67
CA VAL A 409 24.83 -4.38 6.52
C VAL A 409 25.41 -5.66 5.93
N LYS A 410 24.56 -6.59 5.47
CA LYS A 410 25.02 -7.82 4.80
C LYS A 410 25.78 -7.52 3.50
N ALA A 411 25.29 -6.59 2.68
CA ALA A 411 25.95 -6.19 1.45
C ALA A 411 27.32 -5.54 1.72
N VAL A 412 27.41 -4.64 2.70
CA VAL A 412 28.67 -4.00 3.11
C VAL A 412 29.65 -5.05 3.64
N ASN A 413 29.21 -5.98 4.48
CA ASN A 413 30.06 -7.06 4.98
C ASN A 413 30.54 -7.98 3.86
N ASP A 414 29.67 -8.36 2.92
CA ASP A 414 30.03 -9.15 1.74
C ASP A 414 31.04 -8.41 0.84
N LEU A 415 30.92 -7.08 0.69
CA LEU A 415 31.84 -6.25 -0.09
C LEU A 415 33.23 -6.13 0.56
N LEU A 416 33.28 -5.95 1.89
CA LEU A 416 34.53 -5.73 2.64
C LEU A 416 35.26 -7.04 2.96
N ALA A 417 34.54 -8.06 3.43
CA ALA A 417 35.11 -9.29 3.98
C ALA A 417 34.80 -10.54 3.15
N GLY A 418 34.01 -10.43 2.08
CA GLY A 418 33.61 -11.58 1.25
C GLY A 418 34.79 -12.23 0.53
N PRO A 419 35.02 -13.55 0.68
CA PRO A 419 36.08 -14.28 -0.02
C PRO A 419 35.83 -14.38 -1.53
N ARG A 420 34.56 -14.22 -1.97
CA ARG A 420 34.16 -14.32 -3.38
C ARG A 420 34.63 -13.13 -4.24
N LEU A 421 34.79 -11.96 -3.62
CA LEU A 421 35.08 -10.71 -4.33
C LEU A 421 36.55 -10.29 -4.24
N VAL A 422 37.43 -11.15 -3.71
CA VAL A 422 38.85 -10.83 -3.49
C VAL A 422 39.54 -10.33 -4.76
N THR A 423 39.22 -10.93 -5.92
CA THR A 423 39.82 -10.57 -7.22
C THR A 423 39.31 -9.24 -7.79
N VAL A 424 38.11 -8.78 -7.40
CA VAL A 424 37.43 -7.60 -7.97
C VAL A 424 37.06 -6.54 -6.92
N ARG A 425 37.59 -6.65 -5.70
CA ARG A 425 37.15 -5.88 -4.52
C ARG A 425 37.15 -4.36 -4.73
N ARG A 426 38.20 -3.81 -5.35
CA ARG A 426 38.29 -2.36 -5.62
C ARG A 426 37.14 -1.87 -6.49
N ARG A 427 36.84 -2.57 -7.59
CA ARG A 427 35.71 -2.26 -8.47
C ARG A 427 34.38 -2.45 -7.74
N ALA A 428 34.24 -3.53 -6.97
CA ALA A 428 33.02 -3.80 -6.22
C ALA A 428 32.69 -2.71 -5.19
N ILE A 429 33.68 -2.21 -4.45
CA ILE A 429 33.52 -1.10 -3.50
C ILE A 429 33.22 0.20 -4.25
N ALA A 430 33.96 0.52 -5.32
CA ALA A 430 33.76 1.74 -6.10
C ALA A 430 32.35 1.81 -6.70
N VAL A 431 31.86 0.72 -7.29
CA VAL A 431 30.49 0.62 -7.82
C VAL A 431 29.46 0.60 -6.70
N GLY A 432 29.73 -0.13 -5.61
CA GLY A 432 28.83 -0.25 -4.46
C GLY A 432 28.58 1.07 -3.72
N ILE A 433 29.55 1.99 -3.71
CA ILE A 433 29.39 3.35 -3.13
C ILE A 433 28.96 4.34 -4.22
N GLY A 434 29.58 4.27 -5.41
CA GLY A 434 29.40 5.23 -6.48
C GLY A 434 27.99 5.24 -7.08
N VAL A 435 27.36 4.09 -7.25
CA VAL A 435 25.99 4.02 -7.82
C VAL A 435 24.96 4.63 -6.86
N PRO A 436 24.91 4.28 -5.56
CA PRO A 436 24.03 4.96 -4.61
C PRO A 436 24.32 6.45 -4.48
N ALA A 437 25.60 6.86 -4.42
CA ALA A 437 25.97 8.26 -4.33
C ALA A 437 25.50 9.05 -5.56
N LEU A 438 25.68 8.50 -6.76
CA LEU A 438 25.20 9.10 -8.00
C LEU A 438 23.67 9.24 -8.00
N LEU A 439 22.94 8.23 -7.52
CA LEU A 439 21.48 8.29 -7.40
C LEU A 439 21.03 9.38 -6.41
N ILE A 440 21.69 9.49 -5.25
CA ILE A 440 21.39 10.53 -4.26
C ILE A 440 21.67 11.93 -4.84
N VAL A 441 22.81 12.10 -5.52
CA VAL A 441 23.13 13.37 -6.19
C VAL A 441 22.11 13.68 -7.28
N LEU A 442 21.74 12.71 -8.11
CA LEU A 442 20.77 12.93 -9.18
C LEU A 442 19.39 13.27 -8.63
N LEU A 443 18.94 12.62 -7.55
CA LEU A 443 17.67 12.94 -6.88
C LEU A 443 17.71 14.26 -6.10
N GLY A 444 18.86 14.65 -5.54
CA GLY A 444 19.00 15.87 -4.74
C GLY A 444 19.34 17.12 -5.56
N VAL A 445 20.00 16.98 -6.71
CA VAL A 445 20.43 18.09 -7.58
C VAL A 445 19.39 18.39 -8.65
N VAL A 446 18.59 17.41 -9.10
CA VAL A 446 17.53 17.67 -10.06
C VAL A 446 16.37 18.35 -9.33
N PRO A 447 16.12 19.66 -9.53
CA PRO A 447 15.00 20.32 -8.88
C PRO A 447 13.71 19.76 -9.48
N MET A 448 13.00 18.95 -8.70
CA MET A 448 11.64 18.53 -9.04
C MET A 448 10.71 19.73 -8.81
N PRO A 449 10.01 20.24 -9.84
CA PRO A 449 9.20 21.43 -9.69
C PRO A 449 7.97 21.11 -8.82
N ASN A 450 7.95 21.65 -7.61
CA ASN A 450 6.82 21.52 -6.69
C ASN A 450 5.77 22.60 -7.03
N HIS A 451 4.59 22.20 -7.49
CA HIS A 451 3.52 23.11 -7.86
C HIS A 451 2.37 23.01 -6.84
N GLY A 452 1.99 24.14 -6.24
CA GLY A 452 0.80 24.27 -5.42
C GLY A 452 -0.37 24.87 -6.21
N ARG A 453 -1.59 24.37 -5.98
CA ARG A 453 -2.81 25.00 -6.50
C ARG A 453 -3.68 25.48 -5.33
N ALA A 454 -4.03 26.75 -5.36
CA ALA A 454 -4.97 27.38 -4.44
C ALA A 454 -6.00 28.17 -5.24
N ASP A 455 -7.28 27.97 -4.93
CA ASP A 455 -8.36 28.75 -5.52
C ASP A 455 -8.55 30.02 -4.69
N GLY A 456 -8.74 31.15 -5.35
CA GLY A 456 -8.81 32.48 -4.72
C GLY A 456 -9.51 33.51 -5.60
N VAL A 457 -9.65 34.72 -5.07
CA VAL A 457 -10.33 35.84 -5.72
C VAL A 457 -9.34 36.99 -5.92
N VAL A 458 -9.42 37.64 -7.08
CA VAL A 458 -8.68 38.88 -7.36
C VAL A 458 -9.47 40.05 -6.80
N MET A 459 -8.86 40.83 -5.92
CA MET A 459 -9.46 42.00 -5.29
C MET A 459 -8.64 43.25 -5.61
N ALA A 460 -9.30 44.39 -5.81
CA ALA A 460 -8.61 45.66 -5.94
C ALA A 460 -8.01 46.09 -4.59
N GLU A 461 -6.82 46.67 -4.60
CA GLU A 461 -6.15 47.13 -3.39
C GLU A 461 -6.90 48.29 -2.73
N GLN A 462 -7.47 49.19 -3.54
CA GLN A 462 -8.25 50.33 -3.08
C GLN A 462 -9.66 50.29 -3.64
N TYR A 463 -10.64 50.30 -2.76
CA TYR A 463 -12.03 50.48 -3.11
C TYR A 463 -12.77 51.23 -2.01
N THR A 464 -13.74 52.07 -2.41
CA THR A 464 -14.56 52.84 -1.48
C THR A 464 -16.03 52.60 -1.76
N ASP A 465 -16.76 52.13 -0.75
CA ASP A 465 -18.22 52.03 -0.80
C ASP A 465 -18.84 53.43 -0.69
N ILE A 466 -19.78 53.71 -1.59
CA ILE A 466 -20.46 54.99 -1.71
C ILE A 466 -21.83 54.88 -1.06
N PHE A 467 -22.06 55.75 -0.07
CA PHE A 467 -23.29 55.81 0.70
C PHE A 467 -24.04 57.13 0.46
N THR A 468 -25.36 57.10 0.62
CA THR A 468 -26.18 58.32 0.66
C THR A 468 -25.91 59.12 1.94
N GLU A 469 -25.47 60.37 1.83
CA GLU A 469 -25.24 61.22 3.01
C GLU A 469 -26.52 61.86 3.56
N VAL A 470 -27.54 62.00 2.72
CA VAL A 470 -28.84 62.59 3.02
C VAL A 470 -29.92 61.72 2.39
N ASP A 471 -31.08 61.69 3.02
CA ASP A 471 -32.27 61.03 2.52
C ASP A 471 -32.88 61.80 1.34
N GLY A 472 -33.28 61.06 0.30
CA GLY A 472 -33.90 61.65 -0.88
C GLY A 472 -34.26 60.63 -1.93
N ARG A 473 -35.09 61.03 -2.88
CA ARG A 473 -35.48 60.19 -4.01
C ARG A 473 -34.43 60.28 -5.12
N LEU A 474 -34.00 59.14 -5.66
CA LEU A 474 -33.08 59.13 -6.81
C LEU A 474 -33.76 59.74 -8.04
N ALA A 475 -33.29 60.91 -8.47
CA ALA A 475 -33.87 61.66 -9.57
C ALA A 475 -33.17 61.37 -10.90
N GLU A 476 -31.84 61.34 -10.88
CA GLU A 476 -31.03 61.19 -12.08
C GLU A 476 -29.75 60.39 -11.78
N ILE A 477 -29.42 59.48 -12.68
CA ILE A 477 -28.14 58.76 -12.71
C ILE A 477 -27.25 59.54 -13.69
N LEU A 478 -26.20 60.18 -13.18
CA LEU A 478 -25.33 61.05 -13.98
C LEU A 478 -24.22 60.25 -14.67
N VAL A 479 -23.77 59.15 -14.05
CA VAL A 479 -22.79 58.22 -14.61
C VAL A 479 -23.32 56.79 -14.49
N PRO A 480 -23.42 56.03 -15.59
CA PRO A 480 -23.85 54.64 -15.54
C PRO A 480 -22.79 53.73 -14.89
N SER A 481 -23.24 52.60 -14.33
CA SER A 481 -22.33 51.62 -13.74
C SER A 481 -21.40 51.02 -14.79
N GLY A 482 -20.10 50.99 -14.50
CA GLY A 482 -19.05 50.44 -15.36
C GLY A 482 -18.14 51.49 -16.00
N GLU A 483 -18.44 52.78 -15.84
CA GLU A 483 -17.61 53.87 -16.37
C GLU A 483 -16.51 54.32 -15.39
N ASN A 484 -15.46 54.93 -15.95
CA ASN A 484 -14.39 55.54 -15.19
C ASN A 484 -14.80 56.93 -14.73
N VAL A 485 -14.50 57.25 -13.46
CA VAL A 485 -14.84 58.50 -12.80
C VAL A 485 -13.60 59.15 -12.20
N GLU A 486 -13.58 60.47 -12.19
CA GLU A 486 -12.57 61.29 -11.52
C GLU A 486 -13.01 61.70 -10.11
N GLU A 487 -12.04 62.09 -9.27
CA GLU A 487 -12.33 62.59 -7.94
C GLU A 487 -13.26 63.81 -7.97
N GLY A 488 -14.33 63.78 -7.17
CA GLY A 488 -15.35 64.81 -7.11
C GLY A 488 -16.39 64.75 -8.22
N GLN A 489 -16.30 63.83 -9.19
CA GLN A 489 -17.29 63.71 -10.26
C GLN A 489 -18.68 63.31 -9.71
N PRO A 490 -19.76 64.00 -10.09
CA PRO A 490 -21.13 63.63 -9.72
C PRO A 490 -21.53 62.25 -10.28
N LEU A 491 -21.96 61.34 -9.40
CA LEU A 491 -22.40 59.99 -9.78
C LEU A 491 -23.91 59.91 -9.94
N ILE A 492 -24.63 60.38 -8.92
CA ILE A 492 -26.09 60.37 -8.86
C ILE A 492 -26.61 61.64 -8.20
N ARG A 493 -27.84 62.02 -8.55
CA ARG A 493 -28.54 63.17 -7.96
C ARG A 493 -29.81 62.71 -7.26
N LEU A 494 -29.89 63.02 -5.98
CA LEU A 494 -31.09 62.88 -5.16
C LEU A 494 -31.91 64.16 -5.19
N VAL A 495 -33.22 64.05 -5.00
CA VAL A 495 -34.13 65.16 -4.80
C VAL A 495 -34.91 64.93 -3.52
N ASN A 496 -34.93 65.94 -2.65
CA ASN A 496 -35.71 65.96 -1.43
C ASN A 496 -36.54 67.24 -1.38
N ALA A 497 -37.82 67.13 -1.71
CA ALA A 497 -38.75 68.27 -1.76
C ALA A 497 -38.97 68.90 -0.37
N GLU A 498 -38.94 68.10 0.70
CA GLU A 498 -39.06 68.59 2.07
C GLU A 498 -37.84 69.43 2.48
N LEU A 499 -36.64 69.03 2.05
CA LEU A 499 -35.42 69.80 2.27
C LEU A 499 -35.46 71.14 1.54
N ASP A 500 -35.95 71.16 0.30
CA ASP A 500 -36.10 72.40 -0.48
C ASP A 500 -37.10 73.36 0.17
N LEU A 501 -38.25 72.85 0.62
CA LEU A 501 -39.26 73.65 1.33
C LEU A 501 -38.73 74.17 2.68
N SER A 502 -38.01 73.32 3.42
CA SER A 502 -37.39 73.69 4.70
C SER A 502 -36.36 74.80 4.51
N LEU A 503 -35.50 74.69 3.49
CA LEU A 503 -34.51 75.71 3.16
C LEU A 503 -35.17 77.03 2.73
N ALA A 504 -36.25 76.97 1.93
CA ALA A 504 -36.99 78.17 1.53
C ALA A 504 -37.63 78.87 2.74
N SER A 505 -38.24 78.12 3.66
CA SER A 505 -38.84 78.62 4.90
C SER A 505 -37.80 79.30 5.79
N GLU A 506 -36.65 78.64 6.03
CA GLU A 506 -35.58 79.21 6.86
C GLU A 506 -34.91 80.44 6.20
N ARG A 507 -34.83 80.51 4.87
CA ARG A 507 -34.37 81.72 4.17
C ARG A 507 -35.33 82.90 4.36
N VAL A 508 -36.64 82.64 4.45
CA VAL A 508 -37.62 83.68 4.77
C VAL A 508 -37.46 84.13 6.22
N ARG A 509 -37.26 83.21 7.16
CA ARG A 509 -36.96 83.53 8.57
C ARG A 509 -35.67 84.32 8.73
N LEU A 510 -34.65 84.02 7.93
CA LEU A 510 -33.39 84.78 7.95
C LEU A 510 -33.63 86.22 7.52
N LYS A 511 -34.41 86.44 6.45
CA LYS A 511 -34.81 87.79 6.02
C LYS A 511 -35.62 88.52 7.09
N GLU A 512 -36.55 87.82 7.76
CA GLU A 512 -37.30 88.39 8.87
C GLU A 512 -36.38 88.78 10.04
N ALA A 513 -35.43 87.92 10.40
CA ALA A 513 -34.46 88.18 11.44
C ALA A 513 -33.56 89.37 11.12
N ASP A 514 -33.13 89.49 9.86
CA ASP A 514 -32.36 90.64 9.39
C ASP A 514 -33.16 91.94 9.43
N VAL A 515 -34.44 91.93 9.03
CA VAL A 515 -35.30 93.11 9.09
C VAL A 515 -35.55 93.53 10.54
N ARG A 516 -35.90 92.59 11.42
CA ARG A 516 -36.13 92.89 12.85
C ARG A 516 -34.87 93.39 13.54
N ARG A 517 -33.70 92.84 13.20
CA ARG A 517 -32.41 93.34 13.70
C ARG A 517 -32.17 94.79 13.31
N LYS A 518 -32.46 95.18 12.06
CA LYS A 518 -32.28 96.56 11.56
C LYS A 518 -33.24 97.56 12.19
N LEU A 519 -34.46 97.15 12.56
CA LEU A 519 -35.45 98.03 13.20
C LEU A 519 -35.04 98.47 14.61
N VAL A 520 -34.20 97.69 15.29
CA VAL A 520 -33.86 97.84 16.72
C VAL A 520 -32.48 98.49 16.91
N GLU A 521 -31.85 99.02 15.85
CA GLU A 521 -30.49 99.61 15.87
C GLU A 521 -30.31 100.76 16.88
N ASN A 522 -31.40 101.39 17.35
CA ASN A 522 -31.39 102.49 18.34
C ASN A 522 -32.13 102.17 19.66
N GLU A 523 -32.45 100.89 19.95
CA GLU A 523 -33.15 100.48 21.17
C GLU A 523 -32.19 99.94 22.26
N GLU A 524 -32.75 99.39 23.34
CA GLU A 524 -32.03 98.88 24.51
C GLU A 524 -31.04 97.75 24.15
N LEU A 525 -29.81 97.82 24.68
CA LEU A 525 -28.69 96.91 24.32
C LEU A 525 -29.04 95.42 24.45
N ALA A 526 -29.86 95.06 25.45
CA ALA A 526 -30.30 93.69 25.68
C ALA A 526 -31.13 93.14 24.51
N GLN A 527 -31.99 93.98 23.92
CA GLN A 527 -32.87 93.61 22.81
C GLN A 527 -32.10 93.47 21.49
N VAL A 528 -31.12 94.35 21.26
CA VAL A 528 -30.18 94.26 20.13
C VAL A 528 -29.37 92.95 20.18
N LEU A 529 -28.83 92.59 21.34
CA LEU A 529 -28.04 91.37 21.52
C LEU A 529 -28.88 90.09 21.34
N TYR A 530 -30.13 90.08 21.82
CA TYR A 530 -31.06 88.97 21.60
C TYR A 530 -31.34 88.76 20.11
N LEU A 531 -31.72 89.82 19.39
CA LEU A 531 -32.04 89.73 17.96
C LEU A 531 -30.82 89.37 17.11
N LYS A 532 -29.62 89.84 17.49
CA LYS A 532 -28.37 89.42 16.85
C LYS A 532 -28.14 87.91 17.01
N LYS A 533 -28.23 87.38 18.24
CA LYS A 533 -28.09 85.94 18.49
C LYS A 533 -29.14 85.11 17.75
N TRP A 534 -30.36 85.61 17.65
CA TRP A 534 -31.41 84.94 16.90
C TRP A 534 -31.13 84.92 15.39
N ALA A 535 -30.71 86.04 14.81
CA ALA A 535 -30.30 86.10 13.40
C ALA A 535 -29.11 85.16 13.10
N ASP A 536 -28.10 85.14 13.97
CA ASP A 536 -26.95 84.23 13.84
C ASP A 536 -27.37 82.75 13.92
N ALA A 537 -28.31 82.41 14.80
CA ALA A 537 -28.86 81.05 14.92
C ALA A 537 -29.63 80.61 13.66
N VAL A 538 -30.44 81.51 13.09
CA VAL A 538 -31.17 81.25 11.84
C VAL A 538 -30.20 81.14 10.65
N ALA A 539 -29.17 81.99 10.59
CA ALA A 539 -28.14 81.92 9.57
C ALA A 539 -27.38 80.59 9.60
N LEU A 540 -27.03 80.10 10.80
CA LEU A 540 -26.42 78.79 10.98
C LEU A 540 -27.32 77.66 10.47
N ARG A 541 -28.64 77.75 10.72
CA ARG A 541 -29.60 76.75 10.25
C ARG A 541 -29.75 76.74 8.74
N VAL A 542 -29.75 77.91 8.10
CA VAL A 542 -29.72 78.02 6.63
C VAL A 542 -28.46 77.38 6.06
N ALA A 543 -27.28 77.69 6.63
CA ALA A 543 -26.01 77.11 6.20
C ALA A 543 -25.98 75.57 6.34
N GLU A 544 -26.57 75.03 7.42
CA GLU A 544 -26.71 73.59 7.61
C GLU A 544 -27.59 72.94 6.53
N LEU A 545 -28.74 73.55 6.23
CA LEU A 545 -29.66 73.06 5.19
C LEU A 545 -29.05 73.17 3.78
N GLU A 546 -28.27 74.21 3.50
CA GLU A 546 -27.53 74.36 2.25
C GLU A 546 -26.46 73.27 2.10
N ASN A 547 -25.74 72.94 3.17
CA ASN A 547 -24.77 71.84 3.17
C ASN A 547 -25.46 70.49 2.94
N ARG A 548 -26.60 70.22 3.59
CA ARG A 548 -27.41 69.02 3.32
C ARG A 548 -27.89 68.98 1.87
N LYS A 549 -28.29 70.11 1.30
CA LYS A 549 -28.72 70.20 -0.10
C LYS A 549 -27.56 69.92 -1.07
N ALA A 550 -26.35 70.39 -0.79
CA ALA A 550 -25.17 70.08 -1.59
C ALA A 550 -24.86 68.57 -1.61
N ARG A 551 -25.10 67.88 -0.48
CA ARG A 551 -24.92 66.43 -0.31
C ARG A 551 -26.00 65.56 -0.97
N LEU A 552 -27.04 66.16 -1.57
CA LEU A 552 -27.97 65.43 -2.44
C LEU A 552 -27.29 64.96 -3.74
N VAL A 553 -26.17 65.56 -4.12
CA VAL A 553 -25.33 65.10 -5.23
C VAL A 553 -24.23 64.22 -4.66
N VAL A 554 -24.33 62.92 -4.87
CA VAL A 554 -23.30 61.97 -4.45
C VAL A 554 -22.16 61.99 -5.46
N ARG A 555 -20.93 62.12 -4.97
CA ARG A 555 -19.72 62.30 -5.79
C ARG A 555 -18.72 61.18 -5.55
N ALA A 556 -17.86 60.91 -6.52
CA ALA A 556 -16.76 59.97 -6.39
C ALA A 556 -15.68 60.53 -5.42
N PRO A 557 -15.22 59.75 -4.43
CA PRO A 557 -14.22 60.18 -3.46
C PRO A 557 -12.78 60.11 -3.99
N HIS A 558 -12.55 59.31 -5.03
CA HIS A 558 -11.27 59.17 -5.71
C HIS A 558 -11.51 58.75 -7.17
N ARG A 559 -10.46 58.78 -7.98
CA ARG A 559 -10.50 58.23 -9.35
C ARG A 559 -10.71 56.71 -9.31
N GLY A 560 -11.45 56.16 -10.26
CA GLY A 560 -11.63 54.72 -10.38
C GLY A 560 -12.83 54.35 -11.24
N ARG A 561 -13.23 53.09 -11.21
CA ARG A 561 -14.42 52.60 -11.89
C ARG A 561 -15.62 52.61 -10.96
N TRP A 562 -16.70 53.22 -11.41
CA TRP A 562 -17.98 53.22 -10.70
C TRP A 562 -18.70 51.89 -10.91
N ILE A 563 -18.92 51.11 -9.85
CA ILE A 563 -19.60 49.81 -9.88
C ILE A 563 -20.84 49.87 -9.02
N ALA A 564 -22.00 49.86 -9.67
CA ALA A 564 -23.28 50.02 -9.00
C ALA A 564 -24.38 49.26 -9.77
N PRO A 565 -24.35 47.92 -9.72
CA PRO A 565 -25.14 47.06 -10.61
C PRO A 565 -26.66 47.28 -10.48
N ASN A 566 -27.13 47.62 -9.28
CA ASN A 566 -28.56 47.78 -8.99
C ASN A 566 -29.02 49.25 -9.05
N VAL A 567 -28.19 50.19 -9.50
CA VAL A 567 -28.54 51.63 -9.50
C VAL A 567 -29.76 51.94 -10.36
N HIS A 568 -29.99 51.18 -11.43
CA HIS A 568 -31.18 51.34 -12.26
C HIS A 568 -32.47 50.92 -11.53
N GLU A 569 -32.42 49.91 -10.65
CA GLU A 569 -33.57 49.46 -9.85
C GLU A 569 -33.93 50.47 -8.75
N LEU A 570 -32.94 51.26 -8.31
CA LEU A 570 -33.11 52.31 -7.32
C LEU A 570 -33.70 53.60 -7.92
N ALA A 571 -33.89 53.67 -9.24
CA ALA A 571 -34.45 54.84 -9.91
C ALA A 571 -35.86 55.13 -9.39
N GLN A 572 -36.14 56.39 -9.04
CA GLN A 572 -37.40 56.86 -8.45
C GLN A 572 -37.73 56.31 -7.04
N VAL A 573 -36.84 55.53 -6.41
CA VAL A 573 -37.02 55.03 -5.04
C VAL A 573 -36.50 56.07 -4.02
N TRP A 574 -37.13 56.14 -2.85
CA TRP A 574 -36.64 56.91 -1.72
C TRP A 574 -35.46 56.20 -1.06
N LEU A 575 -34.29 56.83 -1.06
CA LEU A 575 -33.08 56.29 -0.45
C LEU A 575 -32.88 56.94 0.93
N PRO A 576 -32.86 56.16 2.04
CA PRO A 576 -32.54 56.69 3.35
C PRO A 576 -31.06 57.06 3.43
N ARG A 577 -30.70 57.94 4.37
CA ARG A 577 -29.31 58.24 4.71
C ARG A 577 -28.57 56.97 5.17
N GLY A 578 -27.36 56.76 4.66
CA GLY A 578 -26.47 55.64 5.01
C GLY A 578 -26.68 54.39 4.17
N LEU A 579 -27.52 54.44 3.12
CA LEU A 579 -27.69 53.32 2.20
C LEU A 579 -26.51 53.24 1.23
N ALA A 580 -25.92 52.05 1.08
CA ALA A 580 -24.88 51.78 0.08
C ALA A 580 -25.50 51.78 -1.32
N VAL A 581 -25.00 52.62 -2.22
CA VAL A 581 -25.52 52.76 -3.58
C VAL A 581 -24.62 52.08 -4.61
N GLY A 582 -23.32 52.00 -4.32
CA GLY A 582 -22.34 51.35 -5.18
C GLY A 582 -20.94 51.52 -4.60
N ARG A 583 -19.92 51.23 -5.41
CA ARG A 583 -18.52 51.29 -5.03
C ARG A 583 -17.69 51.93 -6.14
N VAL A 584 -16.69 52.73 -5.77
CA VAL A 584 -15.64 53.15 -6.69
C VAL A 584 -14.41 52.27 -6.45
N VAL A 585 -13.93 51.61 -7.49
CA VAL A 585 -12.79 50.68 -7.42
C VAL A 585 -11.62 51.27 -8.18
N ASP A 586 -10.45 51.38 -7.57
CA ASP A 586 -9.23 51.72 -8.31
C ASP A 586 -8.74 50.47 -9.06
N GLU A 587 -8.64 50.55 -10.40
CA GLU A 587 -8.20 49.45 -11.26
C GLU A 587 -6.68 49.44 -11.50
N SER A 588 -5.91 50.30 -10.82
CA SER A 588 -4.44 50.35 -10.97
C SER A 588 -3.73 49.15 -10.35
N ASP A 589 -4.15 48.70 -9.17
CA ASP A 589 -3.51 47.62 -8.43
C ASP A 589 -4.52 46.59 -7.91
N TYR A 590 -4.22 45.31 -8.15
CA TYR A 590 -5.00 44.17 -7.69
C TYR A 590 -4.12 43.20 -6.90
N TYR A 591 -4.66 42.61 -5.85
CA TYR A 591 -4.04 41.51 -5.11
C TYR A 591 -4.87 40.23 -5.22
N PHE A 592 -4.19 39.09 -5.25
CA PHE A 592 -4.83 37.78 -5.23
C PHE A 592 -4.97 37.29 -3.78
N SER A 593 -6.21 37.07 -3.36
CA SER A 593 -6.54 36.55 -2.03
C SER A 593 -6.98 35.10 -2.15
N ALA A 594 -6.22 34.18 -1.57
CA ALA A 594 -6.55 32.76 -1.51
C ALA A 594 -6.41 32.22 -0.09
N VAL A 595 -7.29 31.27 0.26
CA VAL A 595 -7.25 30.57 1.55
C VAL A 595 -6.61 29.21 1.34
N VAL A 596 -5.49 28.97 2.01
CA VAL A 596 -4.76 27.71 1.96
C VAL A 596 -4.95 26.97 3.29
N THR A 597 -5.23 25.66 3.23
CA THR A 597 -5.39 24.86 4.45
C THR A 597 -4.08 24.75 5.21
N GLN A 598 -4.13 24.57 6.53
CA GLN A 598 -2.93 24.43 7.37
C GLN A 598 -2.01 23.28 6.90
N THR A 599 -2.58 22.20 6.38
CA THR A 599 -1.84 21.08 5.76
C THR A 599 -1.01 21.47 4.53
N LYS A 600 -1.40 22.55 3.85
CA LYS A 600 -0.76 23.09 2.65
C LYS A 600 0.07 24.35 2.94
N SER A 601 0.26 24.71 4.21
CA SER A 601 1.02 25.91 4.61
C SER A 601 2.49 25.88 4.19
N HIS A 602 3.08 24.69 3.97
CA HIS A 602 4.45 24.55 3.46
C HIS A 602 4.68 25.25 2.11
N TYR A 603 3.64 25.44 1.29
CA TYR A 603 3.75 26.20 0.04
C TYR A 603 4.00 27.72 0.22
N LEU A 604 3.80 28.25 1.43
CA LEU A 604 3.92 29.70 1.70
C LEU A 604 5.26 30.08 2.36
N PHE A 605 6.02 29.11 2.88
CA PHE A 605 7.16 29.37 3.77
C PHE A 605 8.45 28.60 3.40
N GLU A 606 8.48 27.91 2.26
CA GLU A 606 9.70 27.39 1.62
C GLU A 606 10.18 28.33 0.52
#